data_AF-A0A953KK15-F1
#
_entry.id   AF-A0A953KK15-F1
#
_cell.length_a   1.000
_cell.length_b   1.000
_cell.length_c   1.000
_cell.angle_alpha   90.00
_cell.angle_beta   90.00
_cell.angle_gamma   90.00
#
_symmetry.space_group_name_H-M   'P 1'
#
loop_
_entity.id
_entity.type
_entity.pdbx_description
1 polymer ?
#
loop_
_entity_poly.entity_id
_entity_poly.type
_entity_poly.pdbx_seq_one_letter_code
_entity_poly.pdbx_strand_id
1 'polypeptide(L)'
;VQAGDPSPDEQGALKLMRGIEVGHIFQLGEKYSQAMNATVLDETGQARTLIMGCYGIGVTRIIAAAVEQHHDERGIIWPMAMAPFEVILIPINFHRSQAVKTATEKKVFTVDEEF
;
A
#
# COMPACT_ATOMS: atom_id res chain seq x y z
N VAL A 1 18.71 -20.49 9.20
CA VAL A 1 17.34 -21.03 9.10
C VAL A 1 17.09 -21.54 7.70
N GLN A 2 16.51 -22.72 7.58
CA GLN A 2 16.15 -23.42 6.36
C GLN A 2 14.67 -23.85 6.44
N ALA A 3 14.07 -24.18 5.30
CA ALA A 3 12.71 -24.73 5.30
C ALA A 3 12.70 -26.09 6.02
N GLY A 4 11.77 -26.28 6.94
CA GLY A 4 11.67 -27.49 7.75
C GLY A 4 12.45 -27.47 9.07
N ASP A 5 13.26 -26.44 9.34
CA ASP A 5 13.86 -26.24 10.66
C ASP A 5 12.76 -26.16 11.74
N PRO A 6 13.01 -26.65 12.97
CA PRO A 6 12.05 -26.54 14.06
C PRO A 6 11.75 -25.07 14.37
N SER A 7 10.48 -24.77 14.65
CA SER A 7 10.07 -23.43 15.04
C SER A 7 10.70 -23.05 16.40
N PRO A 8 11.19 -21.80 16.58
CA PRO A 8 11.80 -21.37 17.83
C PRO A 8 10.82 -21.28 19.01
N ASP A 9 9.50 -21.34 18.76
CA ASP A 9 8.44 -21.50 19.77
C ASP A 9 8.08 -22.98 20.02
N GLU A 10 8.88 -23.90 19.47
CA GLU A 10 8.76 -25.37 19.55
C GLU A 10 7.47 -25.95 18.94
N GLN A 11 6.70 -25.14 18.21
CA GLN A 11 5.42 -25.54 17.63
C GLN A 11 5.52 -25.72 16.12
N GLY A 12 5.95 -26.91 15.70
CA GLY A 12 6.01 -27.29 14.29
C GLY A 12 7.31 -26.87 13.59
N ALA A 13 7.25 -26.68 12.27
CA ALA A 13 8.41 -26.43 11.42
C ALA A 13 8.25 -25.16 10.57
N LEU A 14 9.36 -24.46 10.34
CA LEU A 14 9.42 -23.23 9.58
C LEU A 14 9.07 -23.46 8.10
N LYS A 15 8.15 -22.65 7.59
CA LYS A 15 7.84 -22.56 6.15
C LYS A 15 8.44 -21.29 5.58
N LEU A 16 9.09 -21.40 4.43
CA LEU A 16 9.62 -20.24 3.71
C LEU A 16 8.63 -19.78 2.65
N MET A 17 8.30 -18.49 2.67
CA MET A 17 7.38 -17.85 1.74
C MET A 17 8.07 -16.64 1.11
N ARG A 18 7.68 -16.29 -0.12
CA ARG A 18 8.10 -15.04 -0.75
C ARG A 18 7.14 -13.93 -0.34
N GLY A 19 7.68 -12.79 0.04
CA GLY A 19 6.90 -11.60 0.40
C GLY A 19 7.54 -10.35 -0.19
N ILE A 20 6.70 -9.34 -0.42
CA ILE A 20 7.13 -7.99 -0.79
C ILE A 20 7.02 -7.13 0.47
N GLU A 21 8.13 -6.57 0.92
CA GLU A 21 8.11 -5.64 2.06
C GLU A 21 7.50 -4.31 1.64
N VAL A 22 6.25 -4.06 2.07
CA VAL A 22 5.51 -2.82 1.81
C VAL A 22 5.65 -1.78 2.92
N GLY A 23 6.17 -2.17 4.08
CA GLY A 23 6.41 -1.28 5.19
C GLY A 23 7.29 -1.91 6.25
N HIS A 24 7.85 -1.07 7.11
CA HIS A 24 8.76 -1.45 8.18
C HIS A 24 8.59 -0.51 9.37
N ILE A 25 8.66 -1.06 10.57
CA ILE A 25 8.67 -0.30 11.83
C ILE A 25 10.00 -0.55 12.56
N PHE A 26 10.60 0.50 13.11
CA PHE A 26 11.82 0.36 13.91
C PHE A 26 11.67 1.08 15.25
N GLN A 27 12.10 0.40 16.31
CA GLN A 27 12.44 1.04 17.57
C GLN A 27 13.88 1.55 17.45
N LEU A 28 14.03 2.86 17.24
CA LEU A 28 15.35 3.47 17.03
C LEU A 28 16.08 3.75 18.34
N GLY A 29 15.34 3.82 19.45
CA GLY A 29 15.88 4.18 20.76
C GLY A 29 16.48 5.59 20.71
N GLU A 30 17.66 5.76 21.29
CA GLU A 30 18.32 7.07 21.36
C GLU A 30 19.34 7.31 20.23
N LYS A 31 19.47 6.37 19.27
CA LYS A 31 20.56 6.37 18.28
C LYS A 31 20.74 7.72 17.58
N TYR A 32 19.65 8.32 17.12
CA TYR A 32 19.69 9.59 16.39
C TYR A 32 19.63 10.80 17.31
N SER A 33 18.77 10.76 18.32
CA SER A 33 18.61 11.85 19.28
C SER A 33 19.88 12.12 20.07
N GLN A 34 20.62 11.10 20.47
CA GLN A 34 21.92 11.25 21.12
C GLN A 34 22.95 11.89 20.18
N ALA A 35 23.05 11.41 18.94
CA ALA A 35 23.99 11.93 17.95
C ALA A 35 23.70 13.40 17.56
N MET A 36 22.43 13.81 17.60
CA MET A 36 21.97 15.15 17.24
C MET A 36 21.77 16.09 18.45
N ASN A 37 22.06 15.61 19.67
CA ASN A 37 21.78 16.33 20.92
C ASN A 37 20.31 16.80 21.06
N ALA A 38 19.37 15.94 20.64
CA ALA A 38 17.93 16.20 20.73
C ALA A 38 17.40 15.75 22.10
N THR A 39 17.27 16.72 23.01
CA THR A 39 16.86 16.51 24.40
C THR A 39 15.63 17.33 24.77
N VAL A 40 14.85 16.85 25.74
CA VAL A 40 13.75 17.58 26.39
C VAL A 40 13.94 17.56 27.91
N LEU A 41 13.34 18.51 28.64
CA LEU A 41 13.29 18.43 30.10
C LEU A 41 12.19 17.46 30.51
N ASP A 42 12.51 16.55 31.42
CA ASP A 42 11.52 15.69 32.06
C ASP A 42 10.77 16.41 33.19
N GLU A 43 9.86 15.70 33.86
CA GLU A 43 9.06 16.21 34.96
C GLU A 43 9.86 16.72 36.16
N THR A 44 11.14 16.33 36.28
CA THR A 44 12.07 16.79 37.32
C THR A 44 12.89 18.00 36.87
N GLY A 45 12.72 18.44 35.62
CA GLY A 45 13.52 19.49 35.00
C GLY A 45 14.89 19.02 34.53
N GLN A 46 15.14 17.71 34.44
CA GLN A 46 16.40 17.15 33.96
C GLN A 46 16.36 16.90 32.45
N ALA A 47 17.46 17.19 31.76
CA ALA A 47 17.57 16.90 30.33
C ALA A 47 17.58 15.39 30.08
N ARG A 48 16.65 14.93 29.23
CA ARG A 48 16.53 13.55 28.76
C ARG A 48 16.64 13.49 27.25
N THR A 49 17.40 12.53 26.75
CA THR A 49 17.48 12.21 25.33
C THR A 49 16.17 11.58 24.87
N LEU A 50 15.68 11.97 23.70
CA LEU A 50 14.41 11.45 23.18
C LEU A 50 14.53 9.98 22.76
N ILE A 51 13.60 9.13 23.21
CA ILE A 51 13.41 7.78 22.66
C ILE A 51 12.62 7.89 21.35
N MET A 52 13.14 7.27 20.29
CA MET A 52 12.59 7.41 18.95
C MET A 52 12.09 6.07 18.39
N GLY A 53 11.04 6.17 17.57
CA GLY A 53 10.62 5.12 16.65
C GLY A 53 10.45 5.71 15.25
N CYS A 54 10.52 4.86 14.23
CA CYS A 54 10.15 5.25 12.87
C CYS A 54 9.25 4.22 12.20
N TYR A 55 8.42 4.73 11.30
CA TYR A 55 7.37 3.96 10.63
C TYR A 55 7.40 4.33 9.16
N GLY A 56 7.69 3.36 8.30
CA GLY A 56 7.79 3.56 6.86
C GLY A 56 6.79 2.70 6.11
N ILE A 57 6.09 3.29 5.15
CA ILE A 57 5.22 2.59 4.19
C ILE A 57 5.62 3.03 2.78
N GLY A 58 5.88 2.06 1.91
CA GLY A 58 6.14 2.31 0.49
C GLY A 58 4.84 2.48 -0.28
N VAL A 59 4.27 3.69 -0.31
CA VAL A 59 2.97 3.97 -0.95
C VAL A 59 2.93 3.49 -2.41
N THR A 60 3.90 3.87 -3.24
CA THR A 60 3.98 3.42 -4.64
C THR A 60 4.23 1.91 -4.74
N ARG A 61 4.97 1.34 -3.78
CA ARG A 61 5.25 -0.10 -3.72
C ARG A 61 3.99 -0.90 -3.39
N ILE A 62 3.09 -0.38 -2.56
CA ILE A 62 1.80 -1.02 -2.26
C ILE A 62 0.98 -1.19 -3.53
N ILE A 63 0.95 -0.17 -4.40
CA ILE A 63 0.23 -0.25 -5.68
C ILE A 63 0.80 -1.40 -6.53
N ALA A 64 2.12 -1.46 -6.70
CA ALA A 64 2.76 -2.53 -7.45
C ALA A 64 2.54 -3.91 -6.81
N ALA A 65 2.61 -4.02 -5.48
CA ALA A 65 2.37 -5.27 -4.76
C ALA A 65 0.91 -5.73 -4.87
N ALA A 66 -0.05 -4.81 -4.91
CA ALA A 66 -1.45 -5.13 -5.13
C ALA A 66 -1.66 -5.71 -6.54
N VAL A 67 -1.04 -5.12 -7.57
CA VAL A 67 -1.08 -5.63 -8.95
C VAL A 67 -0.41 -7.01 -9.05
N GLU A 68 0.77 -7.18 -8.45
CA GLU A 68 1.49 -8.48 -8.46
C GLU A 68 0.63 -9.61 -7.86
N GLN A 69 -0.12 -9.31 -6.79
CA GLN A 69 -0.99 -10.30 -6.14
C GLN A 69 -2.36 -10.46 -6.80
N HIS A 70 -2.83 -9.47 -7.56
CA HIS A 70 -4.19 -9.44 -8.12
C HIS A 70 -4.15 -9.07 -9.61
N HIS A 71 -3.77 -10.03 -10.43
CA HIS A 71 -3.85 -9.91 -11.89
C HIS A 71 -4.20 -11.26 -12.52
N ASP A 72 -4.70 -11.21 -13.74
CA ASP A 72 -4.91 -12.37 -14.59
C ASP A 72 -4.45 -12.06 -16.04
N GLU A 73 -4.76 -12.97 -16.96
CA GLU A 73 -4.42 -12.81 -18.38
C GLU A 73 -5.09 -11.60 -19.05
N ARG A 74 -6.13 -11.02 -18.44
CA ARG A 74 -6.89 -9.87 -18.95
C ARG A 74 -6.43 -8.54 -18.34
N GLY A 75 -5.59 -8.58 -17.30
CA GLY A 75 -4.96 -7.40 -16.71
C GLY A 75 -5.10 -7.34 -15.20
N ILE A 76 -5.18 -6.10 -14.69
CA ILE A 76 -5.17 -5.80 -13.26
C ILE A 76 -6.56 -6.05 -12.65
N ILE A 77 -6.60 -6.75 -11.52
CA ILE A 77 -7.78 -6.91 -10.68
C ILE A 77 -7.61 -6.04 -9.44
N TRP A 78 -8.09 -4.80 -9.50
CA TRP A 78 -7.96 -3.88 -8.38
C TRP A 78 -8.80 -4.34 -7.17
N PRO A 79 -8.23 -4.33 -5.94
CA PRO A 79 -9.04 -4.30 -4.74
C PRO A 79 -9.95 -3.07 -4.76
N MET A 80 -11.21 -3.20 -4.31
CA MET A 80 -12.21 -2.12 -4.38
C MET A 80 -11.72 -0.79 -3.77
N ALA A 81 -10.98 -0.85 -2.66
CA ALA A 81 -10.45 0.35 -2.00
C ALA A 81 -9.35 1.09 -2.79
N MET A 82 -8.80 0.47 -3.84
CA MET A 82 -7.70 1.00 -4.66
C MET A 82 -8.09 1.16 -6.14
N ALA A 83 -9.29 0.71 -6.53
CA ALA A 83 -9.74 0.82 -7.90
C ALA A 83 -9.81 2.30 -8.31
N PRO A 84 -9.30 2.68 -9.49
CA PRO A 84 -9.33 4.08 -9.93
C PRO A 84 -10.75 4.58 -10.15
N PHE A 85 -11.65 3.68 -10.55
CA PHE A 85 -13.07 3.90 -10.72
C PHE A 85 -13.82 2.64 -10.30
N GLU A 86 -15.02 2.80 -9.72
CA GLU A 86 -15.87 1.65 -9.35
C GLU A 86 -16.61 1.07 -10.57
N VAL A 87 -16.97 1.94 -11.53
CA VAL A 87 -17.66 1.57 -12.77
C VAL A 87 -17.08 2.39 -13.91
N ILE A 88 -16.85 1.74 -15.06
CA ILE A 88 -16.45 2.39 -16.31
C ILE A 88 -17.57 2.19 -17.31
N LEU A 89 -18.11 3.29 -17.85
CA LEU A 89 -19.12 3.26 -18.90
C LEU A 89 -18.44 3.40 -20.26
N ILE A 90 -18.58 2.37 -21.11
CA ILE A 90 -18.01 2.34 -22.47
C ILE A 90 -19.18 2.39 -23.48
N PRO A 91 -19.50 3.56 -24.06
CA PRO A 91 -20.62 3.69 -24.97
C PRO A 91 -20.28 3.26 -26.40
N ILE A 92 -20.86 2.15 -26.85
CA ILE A 92 -20.70 1.69 -28.23
C ILE A 92 -21.55 2.55 -29.18
N ASN A 93 -20.98 3.00 -30.30
CA ASN A 93 -21.65 3.85 -31.30
C ASN A 93 -22.15 5.20 -30.73
N PHE A 94 -21.38 5.83 -29.84
CA PHE A 94 -21.73 7.05 -29.12
C PHE A 94 -22.31 8.17 -30.01
N HIS A 95 -21.74 8.39 -31.20
CA HIS A 95 -22.20 9.44 -32.12
C HIS A 95 -23.47 9.11 -32.89
N ARG A 96 -23.90 7.83 -32.93
CA ARG A 96 -25.05 7.38 -33.75
C ARG A 96 -26.35 7.30 -32.98
N SER A 97 -26.31 7.36 -31.65
CA SER A 97 -27.49 7.26 -30.80
C SER A 97 -27.51 8.37 -29.76
N GLN A 98 -28.42 9.33 -29.96
CA GLN A 98 -28.64 10.41 -29.01
C GLN A 98 -29.06 9.90 -27.64
N ALA A 99 -29.79 8.78 -27.58
CA ALA A 99 -30.20 8.15 -26.33
C ALA A 99 -29.01 7.59 -25.55
N VAL A 100 -28.07 6.90 -26.22
CA VAL A 100 -26.84 6.38 -25.60
C VAL A 100 -25.98 7.54 -25.11
N LYS A 101 -25.78 8.56 -25.96
CA LYS A 101 -25.05 9.77 -25.59
C LYS A 101 -25.61 10.43 -24.32
N THR A 102 -26.92 10.63 -24.30
CA THR A 102 -27.61 11.27 -23.16
C THR A 102 -27.53 10.43 -21.88
N ALA A 103 -27.59 9.10 -21.99
CA ALA A 103 -27.53 8.21 -20.83
C ALA A 103 -26.11 8.17 -20.21
N THR A 104 -25.07 8.22 -21.04
CA THR A 104 -23.68 8.15 -20.59
C THR A 104 -23.16 9.50 -20.09
N GLU A 105 -23.45 10.62 -20.76
CA GLU A 105 -22.99 11.96 -20.31
C GLU A 105 -23.61 12.40 -18.98
N LYS A 106 -24.79 11.87 -18.63
CA LYS A 106 -25.52 12.25 -17.42
C LYS A 106 -24.96 11.58 -16.14
N LYS A 107 -24.06 10.60 -16.28
CA LYS A 107 -23.46 9.86 -15.15
C LYS A 107 -21.94 9.90 -15.29
N VAL A 108 -21.31 10.63 -14.38
CA VAL A 108 -19.93 11.11 -14.44
C VAL A 108 -18.90 10.00 -14.63
N PHE A 109 -17.84 10.35 -15.39
CA PHE A 109 -16.68 9.58 -15.88
C PHE A 109 -16.94 8.66 -17.08
N THR A 110 -17.04 9.27 -18.27
CA THR A 110 -16.91 8.59 -19.56
C THR A 110 -15.43 8.52 -19.94
N VAL A 111 -14.94 7.34 -20.34
CA VAL A 111 -13.66 7.24 -21.04
C VAL A 111 -14.00 7.25 -22.52
N ASP A 112 -13.59 8.28 -23.24
CA ASP A 112 -13.76 8.35 -24.69
C ASP A 112 -12.87 7.27 -25.36
N GLU A 113 -13.37 6.62 -26.41
CA GLU A 113 -12.66 5.56 -27.16
C GLU A 113 -11.40 6.05 -27.91
N GLU A 114 -10.85 7.24 -27.61
CA GLU A 114 -9.66 7.79 -28.26
C GLU A 114 -8.32 7.35 -27.63
N PHE A 115 -8.21 6.05 -27.25
CA PHE A 115 -6.92 5.41 -26.96
C PHE A 115 -6.66 4.24 -27.91
#